data_AF-A0A7W1KSW8-F1
#
_entry.id   AF-A0A7W1KSW8-F1
#
_cell.length_a   1.000
_cell.length_b   1.000
_cell.length_c   1.000
_cell.angle_alpha   90.00
_cell.angle_beta   90.00
_cell.angle_gamma   90.00
#
_symmetry.space_group_name_H-M   'P 1'
#
loop_
_entity.id
_entity.type
_entity.pdbx_description
1 polymer ?
#
loop_
_entity_poly.entity_id
_entity_poly.type
_entity_poly.pdbx_seq_one_letter_code
_entity_poly.pdbx_strand_id
1 'polypeptide(L)'
;MNEFYFALPRLLARSRANQHMRSEKNSLEANVVGTLNHLLVYAFAFALLLKDLPGWQQVLLLLPLAVLVLIFWLLLLYVNSWIIKLLRAAGLMRALPNNRAQTLLISIVTTAMASKLLFSEDWPRCVGLLWLAAVGLNLLAATLLAFRHGDRYADE
;
A
#
# COMPACT_ATOMS: atom_id res chain seq x y z
N MET A 1 -22.04 8.27 -2.03
CA MET A 1 -20.94 8.63 -1.11
C MET A 1 -19.63 8.22 -1.75
N ASN A 2 -18.77 9.17 -2.11
CA ASN A 2 -17.45 8.86 -2.65
C ASN A 2 -16.44 8.86 -1.51
N GLU A 3 -16.14 7.65 -1.03
CA GLU A 3 -15.19 7.41 0.07
C GLU A 3 -13.76 7.40 -0.47
N PHE A 4 -12.91 8.28 0.06
CA PHE A 4 -11.46 8.18 -0.10
C PHE A 4 -10.97 6.80 0.36
N TYR A 5 -10.07 6.16 -0.40
CA TYR A 5 -9.58 4.81 -0.06
C TYR A 5 -8.64 4.85 1.17
N PHE A 6 -7.92 5.97 1.36
CA PHE A 6 -7.02 6.21 2.49
C PHE A 6 -7.55 7.26 3.48
N ALA A 7 -7.12 7.15 4.73
CA ALA A 7 -7.57 7.99 5.84
C ALA A 7 -6.91 9.38 5.85
N LEU A 8 -5.66 9.47 5.38
CA LEU A 8 -4.89 10.72 5.40
C LEU A 8 -5.43 11.81 4.46
N PRO A 9 -5.75 11.52 3.19
CA PRO A 9 -6.40 12.50 2.31
C PRO A 9 -7.76 12.93 2.84
N ARG A 10 -8.50 12.01 3.47
CA ARG A 10 -9.79 12.29 4.13
C ARG A 10 -9.64 13.26 5.31
N LEU A 11 -8.61 13.08 6.13
CA LEU A 11 -8.30 13.98 7.25
C LEU A 11 -7.88 15.37 6.74
N LEU A 12 -7.04 15.45 5.71
CA LEU A 12 -6.61 16.71 5.10
C LEU A 12 -7.75 17.45 4.39
N ALA A 13 -8.65 16.74 3.71
CA ALA A 13 -9.82 17.34 3.09
C ALA A 13 -10.77 17.92 4.15
N ARG A 14 -10.94 17.23 5.29
CA ARG A 14 -11.76 17.69 6.41
C ARG A 14 -11.14 18.87 7.16
N SER A 15 -9.82 18.93 7.31
CA SER A 15 -9.13 20.08 7.92
C SER A 15 -9.11 21.31 7.01
N ARG A 16 -9.30 21.12 5.70
CA ARG A 16 -9.40 22.19 4.68
C ARG A 16 -10.84 22.56 4.33
N ALA A 17 -11.82 22.22 5.17
CA ALA A 17 -13.24 22.45 4.93
C ALA A 17 -13.59 23.96 4.87
N ASN A 18 -13.30 24.57 3.72
CA ASN A 18 -14.02 25.72 3.18
C ASN A 18 -14.23 25.59 1.65
N GLN A 19 -14.01 24.41 1.05
CA GLN A 19 -14.28 24.20 -0.37
C GLN A 19 -15.00 22.87 -0.62
N HIS A 20 -16.27 23.01 -1.00
CA HIS A 20 -17.13 22.00 -1.63
C HIS A 20 -16.61 21.55 -3.01
N MET A 21 -15.34 21.12 -3.13
CA MET A 21 -14.84 20.52 -4.38
C MET A 21 -15.07 19.01 -4.39
N ARG A 22 -16.24 18.66 -4.93
CA ARG A 22 -16.53 17.54 -5.83
C ARG A 22 -15.33 16.63 -6.16
N SER A 23 -15.23 15.49 -5.46
CA SER A 23 -15.26 14.13 -6.01
C SER A 23 -14.48 13.69 -7.28
N GLU A 24 -13.55 14.47 -7.83
CA GLU A 24 -12.67 14.01 -8.93
C GLU A 24 -11.34 13.40 -8.45
N LYS A 25 -11.08 13.38 -7.14
CA LYS A 25 -9.75 13.14 -6.54
C LYS A 25 -9.37 11.70 -6.17
N ASN A 26 -10.24 10.69 -6.34
CA ASN A 26 -9.93 9.32 -5.90
C ASN A 26 -9.00 8.57 -6.88
N SER A 27 -9.01 8.91 -8.17
CA SER A 27 -8.16 8.26 -9.19
C SER A 27 -6.68 8.63 -9.03
N LEU A 28 -6.40 9.90 -8.74
CA LEU A 28 -5.05 10.38 -8.45
C LEU A 28 -4.46 9.69 -7.21
N GLU A 29 -5.25 9.58 -6.14
CA GLU A 29 -4.84 8.89 -4.92
C GLU A 29 -4.56 7.40 -5.19
N ALA A 30 -5.48 6.71 -5.86
CA ALA A 30 -5.29 5.31 -6.25
C ALA A 30 -4.06 5.12 -7.16
N ASN A 31 -3.81 6.06 -8.07
CA ASN A 31 -2.66 6.01 -8.97
C ASN A 31 -1.34 6.25 -8.23
N VAL A 32 -1.29 7.23 -7.33
CA VAL A 32 -0.09 7.51 -6.51
C VAL A 32 0.25 6.33 -5.63
N VAL A 33 -0.73 5.76 -4.92
CA VAL A 33 -0.51 4.60 -4.05
C VAL A 33 -0.14 3.38 -4.89
N GLY A 34 -0.84 3.14 -6.01
CA GLY A 34 -0.50 2.06 -6.94
C GLY A 34 0.93 2.16 -7.47
N THR A 35 1.36 3.37 -7.84
CA THR A 35 2.72 3.65 -8.31
C THR A 35 3.76 3.45 -7.21
N LEU A 36 3.51 3.98 -6.00
CA LEU A 36 4.38 3.81 -4.84
C LEU A 36 4.56 2.33 -4.50
N ASN A 37 3.47 1.56 -4.55
CA ASN A 37 3.47 0.15 -4.25
C ASN A 37 4.24 -0.66 -5.31
N HIS A 38 4.04 -0.33 -6.58
CA HIS A 38 4.77 -0.94 -7.68
C HIS A 38 6.27 -0.62 -7.61
N LEU A 39 6.62 0.63 -7.33
CA LEU A 39 8.00 1.07 -7.12
C LEU A 39 8.67 0.33 -5.96
N LEU A 40 7.96 0.13 -4.85
CA LEU A 40 8.47 -0.60 -3.71
C LEU A 40 8.79 -2.06 -4.05
N VAL A 41 7.87 -2.76 -4.71
CA VAL A 41 8.09 -4.15 -5.13
C VAL A 41 9.26 -4.24 -6.12
N TYR A 42 9.37 -3.27 -7.03
CA TYR A 42 10.48 -3.18 -7.96
C TYR A 42 11.81 -2.95 -7.24
N ALA A 43 11.87 -2.00 -6.30
CA ALA A 43 13.05 -1.72 -5.49
C ALA A 43 13.47 -2.93 -4.65
N PHE A 44 12.50 -3.64 -4.08
CA PHE A 44 12.75 -4.89 -3.37
C PHE A 44 13.34 -5.97 -4.27
N ALA A 45 12.75 -6.19 -5.46
CA ALA A 45 13.23 -7.17 -6.41
C ALA A 45 14.64 -6.82 -6.93
N PHE A 46 14.90 -5.54 -7.20
CA PHE A 46 16.22 -5.03 -7.56
C PHE A 46 17.25 -5.31 -6.44
N ALA A 47 16.93 -4.92 -5.20
CA ALA A 47 17.81 -5.15 -4.06
C ALA A 47 18.09 -6.63 -3.82
N LEU A 48 17.11 -7.50 -4.10
CA LEU A 48 17.24 -8.95 -3.90
C LEU A 48 18.03 -9.66 -4.99
N LEU A 49 17.89 -9.23 -6.25
CA LEU A 49 18.37 -10.01 -7.41
C LEU A 49 19.51 -9.34 -8.17
N LEU A 50 19.60 -8.01 -8.15
CA LEU A 50 20.50 -7.25 -9.03
C LEU A 50 21.57 -6.45 -8.26
N LYS A 51 21.41 -6.18 -6.96
CA LYS A 51 22.30 -5.28 -6.18
C LYS A 51 23.79 -5.62 -6.35
N ASP A 52 24.12 -6.90 -6.28
CA ASP A 52 25.52 -7.36 -6.26
C ASP A 52 26.11 -7.60 -7.66
N LEU A 53 25.34 -7.32 -8.72
CA LEU A 53 25.79 -7.47 -10.10
C LEU A 53 26.51 -6.21 -10.59
N PRO A 54 27.44 -6.32 -11.56
CA PRO A 54 28.04 -5.16 -12.20
C PRO A 54 26.97 -4.33 -12.94
N GLY A 55 27.13 -3.00 -12.95
CA GLY A 55 26.09 -2.06 -13.41
C GLY A 55 25.55 -2.31 -14.83
N TRP A 56 26.39 -2.79 -15.76
CA TRP A 56 25.92 -3.13 -17.11
C TRP A 56 24.97 -4.33 -17.13
N GLN A 57 25.18 -5.34 -16.25
CA GLN A 57 24.26 -6.45 -16.09
C GLN A 57 22.97 -6.00 -15.43
N GLN A 58 23.06 -5.08 -14.45
CA GLN A 58 21.88 -4.50 -13.83
C GLN A 58 20.99 -3.85 -14.90
N VAL A 59 21.56 -3.01 -15.77
CA VAL A 59 20.84 -2.35 -16.88
C VAL A 59 20.20 -3.37 -17.83
N LEU A 60 20.96 -4.40 -18.23
CA LEU A 60 20.45 -5.45 -19.12
C LEU A 60 19.27 -6.21 -18.51
N LEU A 61 19.29 -6.43 -17.19
CA LEU A 61 18.30 -7.20 -16.46
C LEU A 61 17.09 -6.37 -15.97
N LEU A 62 17.06 -5.05 -16.16
CA LEU A 62 15.92 -4.21 -15.77
C LEU A 62 14.61 -4.62 -16.45
N LEU A 63 14.67 -5.01 -17.73
CA LEU A 63 13.49 -5.44 -18.48
C LEU A 63 12.98 -6.82 -18.01
N PRO A 64 13.82 -7.86 -17.90
CA PRO A 64 13.44 -9.12 -17.24
C PRO A 64 12.89 -8.91 -15.82
N LEU A 65 13.48 -7.99 -15.05
CA LEU A 65 13.01 -7.67 -13.70
C LEU A 65 11.59 -7.09 -13.71
N ALA A 66 11.26 -6.21 -14.66
CA ALA A 66 9.92 -5.67 -14.80
C ALA A 66 8.89 -6.77 -15.11
N VAL A 67 9.24 -7.74 -15.97
CA VAL A 67 8.40 -8.91 -16.26
C VAL A 67 8.22 -9.77 -15.00
N LEU A 68 9.28 -9.98 -14.24
CA LEU A 68 9.22 -10.75 -13.00
C LEU A 68 8.31 -10.07 -11.96
N VAL A 69 8.39 -8.75 -11.82
CA VAL A 69 7.50 -7.97 -10.94
C VAL A 69 6.05 -8.08 -11.38
N LEU A 70 5.77 -8.07 -12.69
CA LEU A 70 4.43 -8.29 -13.22
C LEU A 70 3.90 -9.70 -12.86
N ILE A 71 4.72 -10.74 -13.05
CA ILE A 71 4.38 -12.11 -12.67
C ILE A 71 4.14 -12.21 -11.16
N PHE A 72 4.98 -11.57 -10.33
CA PHE A 72 4.79 -11.50 -8.89
C PHE A 72 3.42 -10.91 -8.54
N TRP A 73 2.99 -9.82 -9.18
CA TRP A 73 1.67 -9.24 -8.95
C TRP A 73 0.53 -10.20 -9.29
N LEU A 74 0.63 -10.90 -10.41
CA LEU A 74 -0.37 -11.92 -10.82
C LEU A 74 -0.46 -13.05 -9.79
N LEU A 75 0.68 -13.57 -9.35
CA LEU A 75 0.75 -14.61 -8.33
C LEU A 75 0.20 -14.11 -6.99
N LEU A 76 0.55 -12.90 -6.57
CA LEU A 76 0.08 -12.31 -5.33
C LEU A 76 -1.45 -12.17 -5.32
N LEU A 77 -2.06 -11.71 -6.42
CA LEU A 77 -3.51 -11.60 -6.55
C LEU A 77 -4.20 -12.97 -6.46
N TYR A 78 -3.62 -13.99 -7.09
CA TYR A 78 -4.14 -15.35 -7.06
C TYR A 78 -4.04 -15.96 -5.65
N VAL A 79 -2.86 -15.92 -5.05
CA VAL A 79 -2.60 -16.43 -3.69
C VAL A 79 -3.46 -15.71 -2.66
N ASN A 80 -3.57 -14.38 -2.74
CA ASN A 80 -4.43 -13.61 -1.82
C ASN A 80 -5.89 -14.06 -1.92
N SER A 81 -6.38 -14.33 -3.13
CA SER A 81 -7.76 -14.80 -3.32
C SER A 81 -7.99 -16.18 -2.68
N TRP A 82 -6.99 -17.07 -2.74
CA TRP A 82 -7.01 -18.36 -2.04
C TRP A 82 -6.97 -18.20 -0.52
N ILE A 83 -6.07 -17.36 0.01
CA ILE A 83 -5.96 -17.08 1.45
C ILE A 83 -7.28 -16.52 1.99
N ILE A 84 -7.90 -15.57 1.29
CA ILE A 84 -9.18 -14.98 1.72
C ILE A 84 -10.28 -16.04 1.78
N LYS A 85 -10.35 -16.95 0.80
CA LYS A 85 -11.31 -18.06 0.82
C LYS A 85 -11.09 -18.97 2.04
N LEU A 86 -9.85 -19.31 2.34
CA LEU A 86 -9.49 -20.12 3.51
C LEU A 86 -9.84 -19.43 4.83
N LEU A 87 -9.49 -18.14 4.98
CA LEU A 87 -9.83 -17.36 6.17
C LEU A 87 -11.35 -17.29 6.38
N ARG A 88 -12.12 -17.06 5.31
CA ARG A 88 -13.59 -17.05 5.37
C ARG A 88 -14.18 -18.40 5.75
N ALA A 89 -13.61 -19.50 5.23
CA ALA A 89 -14.00 -20.85 5.61
C ALA A 89 -13.76 -21.08 7.12
N ALA A 90 -12.64 -20.60 7.65
CA ALA A 90 -12.32 -20.62 9.08
C ALA A 90 -13.12 -19.61 9.93
N GLY A 91 -14.04 -18.84 9.33
CA GLY A 91 -14.86 -17.85 10.04
C GLY A 91 -14.23 -16.48 10.23
N LEU A 92 -12.97 -16.31 9.85
CA LEU A 92 -12.26 -15.04 9.89
C LEU A 92 -12.65 -14.17 8.68
N MET A 93 -12.80 -12.84 8.88
CA MET A 93 -13.10 -11.88 7.81
C MET A 93 -14.41 -12.11 7.04
N ARG A 94 -15.40 -12.81 7.61
CA ARG A 94 -16.71 -13.06 6.97
C ARG A 94 -17.44 -11.77 6.56
N ALA A 95 -17.34 -10.72 7.37
CA ALA A 95 -17.99 -9.43 7.12
C ALA A 95 -17.16 -8.47 6.25
N LEU A 96 -15.89 -8.78 5.94
CA LEU A 96 -15.04 -7.89 5.16
C LEU A 96 -15.30 -8.06 3.65
N PRO A 97 -15.55 -6.98 2.90
CA PRO A 97 -15.55 -6.99 1.43
C PRO A 97 -14.23 -7.54 0.85
N ASN A 98 -14.30 -8.28 -0.26
CA ASN A 98 -13.13 -8.92 -0.88
C ASN A 98 -12.02 -7.91 -1.23
N ASN A 99 -12.40 -6.75 -1.77
CA ASN A 99 -11.45 -5.69 -2.14
C ASN A 99 -10.68 -5.15 -0.92
N ARG A 100 -11.34 -4.99 0.23
CA ARG A 100 -10.70 -4.55 1.48
C ARG A 100 -9.76 -5.63 2.03
N ALA A 101 -10.19 -6.89 2.01
CA ALA A 101 -9.35 -8.02 2.45
C ALA A 101 -8.10 -8.18 1.57
N GLN A 102 -8.24 -8.07 0.24
CA GLN A 102 -7.10 -8.09 -0.68
C GLN A 102 -6.16 -6.91 -0.45
N THR A 103 -6.68 -5.70 -0.31
CA THR A 103 -5.86 -4.50 -0.04
C THR A 103 -5.08 -4.66 1.25
N LEU A 104 -5.70 -5.21 2.29
CA LEU A 104 -5.06 -5.45 3.58
C LEU A 104 -3.91 -6.46 3.46
N LEU A 105 -4.14 -7.59 2.77
CA LEU A 105 -3.08 -8.58 2.54
C LEU A 105 -1.92 -8.01 1.71
N ILE A 106 -2.23 -7.27 0.65
CA ILE A 106 -1.22 -6.58 -0.17
C ILE A 106 -0.41 -5.62 0.72
N SER A 107 -1.09 -4.80 1.52
CA SER A 107 -0.45 -3.83 2.41
C SER A 107 0.44 -4.50 3.45
N ILE A 108 0.07 -5.66 3.99
CA ILE A 108 0.92 -6.44 4.90
C ILE A 108 2.19 -6.91 4.18
N VAL A 109 2.05 -7.54 3.02
CA VAL A 109 3.18 -8.08 2.25
C VAL A 109 4.14 -6.95 1.86
N THR A 110 3.61 -5.82 1.39
CA THR A 110 4.44 -4.71 0.94
C THR A 110 5.08 -3.98 2.11
N THR A 111 4.40 -3.85 3.25
CA THR A 111 5.01 -3.34 4.49
C THR A 111 6.13 -4.24 5.00
N ALA A 112 5.99 -5.57 4.90
CA ALA A 112 7.05 -6.51 5.24
C ALA A 112 8.27 -6.36 4.30
N MET A 113 8.03 -6.20 3.00
CA MET A 113 9.09 -5.90 2.02
C MET A 113 9.81 -4.59 2.34
N ALA A 114 9.06 -3.52 2.60
CA ALA A 114 9.60 -2.21 2.99
C ALA A 114 10.46 -2.30 4.26
N SER A 115 10.04 -3.10 5.24
CA SER A 115 10.80 -3.33 6.47
C SER A 115 12.14 -4.02 6.17
N LYS A 116 12.18 -4.99 5.25
CA LYS A 116 13.44 -5.61 4.83
C LYS A 116 14.35 -4.62 4.09
N LEU A 117 13.78 -3.74 3.26
CA LEU A 117 14.53 -2.71 2.53
C LEU A 117 15.25 -1.72 3.45
N LEU A 118 14.84 -1.59 4.72
CA LEU A 118 15.56 -0.75 5.69
C LEU A 118 17.00 -1.22 5.95
N PHE A 119 17.27 -2.52 5.74
CA PHE A 119 18.60 -3.10 5.86
C PHE A 119 19.39 -3.07 4.56
N SER A 120 18.79 -2.58 3.47
CA SER A 120 19.53 -2.32 2.23
C SER A 120 20.35 -1.04 2.36
N GLU A 121 21.43 -0.97 1.60
CA GLU A 121 22.20 0.26 1.41
C GLU A 121 21.62 1.01 0.21
N ASP A 122 21.92 2.31 0.09
CA ASP A 122 21.55 3.17 -1.04
C ASP A 122 20.05 3.45 -1.23
N TRP A 123 19.63 3.70 -2.47
CA TRP A 123 18.31 4.18 -2.83
C TRP A 123 17.13 3.24 -2.46
N PRO A 124 17.23 1.89 -2.42
CA PRO A 124 16.11 1.03 -2.03
C PRO A 124 15.68 1.26 -0.58
N ARG A 125 16.62 1.64 0.30
CA ARG A 125 16.32 2.01 1.69
C ARG A 125 15.42 3.24 1.77
N CYS A 126 15.66 4.24 0.93
CA CYS A 126 14.84 5.45 0.85
C CYS A 126 13.40 5.12 0.45
N VAL A 127 13.21 4.19 -0.50
CA VAL A 127 11.87 3.73 -0.91
C VAL A 127 11.15 3.02 0.23
N GLY A 128 11.84 2.15 0.97
CA GLY A 128 11.31 1.49 2.16
C GLY A 128 10.88 2.48 3.24
N LEU A 129 11.71 3.48 3.54
CA LEU A 129 11.41 4.54 4.50
C LEU A 129 10.19 5.38 4.08
N LEU A 130 10.12 5.80 2.82
CA LEU A 130 8.99 6.57 2.29
C LEU A 130 7.68 5.78 2.40
N TRP A 131 7.71 4.48 2.09
CA TRP A 131 6.54 3.62 2.23
C TRP A 131 6.08 3.52 3.69
N LEU A 132 7.00 3.23 4.62
CA LEU A 132 6.66 3.09 6.04
C LEU A 132 6.16 4.40 6.64
N ALA A 133 6.74 5.54 6.27
CA ALA A 133 6.24 6.85 6.66
C ALA A 133 4.81 7.08 6.14
N ALA A 134 4.53 6.74 4.88
CA ALA A 134 3.19 6.88 4.31
C ALA A 134 2.16 5.98 5.02
N VAL A 135 2.51 4.72 5.29
CA VAL A 135 1.66 3.78 6.05
C VAL A 135 1.44 4.28 7.48
N GLY A 136 2.50 4.71 8.17
CA GLY A 136 2.43 5.23 9.54
C GLY A 136 1.55 6.47 9.64
N LEU A 137 1.73 7.43 8.74
CA LEU A 137 0.88 8.62 8.67
C LEU A 137 -0.58 8.27 8.35
N ASN A 138 -0.82 7.29 7.47
CA ASN A 138 -2.18 6.84 7.19
C ASN A 138 -2.84 6.15 8.38
N LEU A 139 -2.09 5.34 9.14
CA LEU A 139 -2.57 4.73 10.39
C LEU A 139 -2.88 5.80 11.44
N LEU A 140 -1.99 6.79 11.63
CA LEU A 140 -2.23 7.93 12.51
C LEU A 140 -3.48 8.73 12.10
N ALA A 141 -3.68 8.94 10.80
CA ALA A 141 -4.89 9.62 10.33
C ALA A 141 -6.15 8.79 10.60
N ALA A 142 -6.07 7.47 10.44
CA ALA A 142 -7.17 6.55 10.74
C ALA A 142 -7.53 6.56 12.23
N THR A 143 -6.54 6.53 13.13
CA THR A 143 -6.76 6.58 14.58
C THR A 143 -7.37 7.92 15.01
N LEU A 144 -6.82 9.04 14.54
CA LEU A 144 -7.37 10.38 14.81
C LEU A 144 -8.81 10.53 14.31
N LEU A 145 -9.12 10.00 13.13
CA LEU A 145 -10.49 9.97 12.63
C LEU A 145 -11.39 9.10 13.50
N ALA A 146 -10.93 7.93 13.95
CA ALA A 146 -11.71 7.05 14.82
C ALA A 146 -12.05 7.72 16.17
N PHE A 147 -11.05 8.32 16.85
CA PHE A 147 -11.27 9.05 18.10
C PHE A 147 -12.27 10.19 17.94
N ARG A 148 -12.14 11.01 16.89
CA ARG A 148 -13.05 12.15 16.64
C ARG A 148 -14.46 11.76 16.19
N HIS A 149 -14.68 10.53 15.70
CA HIS A 149 -16.03 10.03 15.46
C HIS A 149 -16.65 9.47 16.75
N GLY A 150 -15.83 8.94 17.67
CA GLY A 150 -16.27 8.52 19.00
C GLY A 150 -16.84 9.68 19.82
N ASP A 151 -16.19 10.85 19.79
CA ASP A 151 -16.67 12.05 20.49
C ASP A 151 -18.06 12.51 19.99
N ARG A 152 -18.35 12.32 18.70
CA ARG A 152 -19.60 12.77 18.08
C ARG A 152 -20.82 11.91 18.46
N TYR A 153 -20.59 10.70 18.96
CA TYR A 153 -21.64 9.81 19.50
C TYR A 153 -21.78 9.93 21.02
N ALA A 154 -20.89 10.66 21.69
CA ALA A 154 -20.99 10.93 23.12
C ALA A 154 -21.80 12.21 23.43
N ASP A 155 -22.02 13.05 22.42
CA ASP A 155 -22.77 14.32 22.49
C ASP A 155 -24.21 14.22 21.91
N GLU A 156 -24.66 13.03 21.49
CA GLU A 156 -26.06 12.70 21.13
C GLU A 156 -26.70 11.82 22.20
#